data_AF-A0A1T4XHP4-F1
#
_entry.id   AF-A0A1T4XHP4-F1
#
_cell.length_a   1.000
_cell.length_b   1.000
_cell.length_c   1.000
_cell.angle_alpha   90.00
_cell.angle_beta   90.00
_cell.angle_gamma   90.00
#
_symmetry.space_group_name_H-M   'P 1'
#
loop_
_entity.id
_entity.type
_entity.pdbx_description
1 polymer ?
#
loop_
_entity_poly.entity_id
_entity_poly.type
_entity_poly.pdbx_seq_one_letter_code
_entity_poly.pdbx_strand_id
1 'polypeptide(L)'
;MCKTYYVDPQTGRDTNNGLTPEKPLATLFAVNRLALAPGDTVLLKCGSVFEKQFLHLRCCGKKDSPITIAAYGEGPAPRIDADGQGLWYQDYGCALDSPTHVYRGYVSSAVLLYDAAYVTVRDLELTNRADAVIGEQYSQPDKLERTGVAVVAKDRGTRCGITLQNLLIHDVHGNVYDKHMNNGGIYMTALQPADETATGAARFADVLVEGCYVARVSRWGIAVGYTYAHAQFRGAELAENAFLQYGHENVVLRDNYVKAAGGDGLTVMYALRPLVEHNTADSVACEMNDRVYREPGNRMGKVAAAIWPWKCKDALLRCNEAVDTRLNQDGMAYDADSGDGTVYEHNYSRMNEGGCVMFCLEEAIHNTFRGNVSYDDLGGTISPSQNPDALLEHNTFYLRDGVPFVRARMGGGNYTEKDDTILPLP
;
A
#
# COMPACT_ATOMS: atom_id res chain seq x y z
N MET A 1 30.13 -4.70 -16.86
CA MET A 1 29.30 -4.29 -18.01
C MET A 1 27.86 -4.56 -17.64
N CYS A 2 27.00 -3.55 -17.75
CA CYS A 2 25.56 -3.69 -17.58
C CYS A 2 24.98 -4.46 -18.77
N LYS A 3 23.98 -5.30 -18.53
CA LYS A 3 23.29 -6.10 -19.55
C LYS A 3 21.83 -5.70 -19.65
N THR A 4 21.31 -5.70 -20.87
CA THR A 4 19.87 -5.58 -21.13
C THR A 4 19.35 -6.92 -21.62
N TYR A 5 18.38 -7.47 -20.92
CA TYR A 5 17.68 -8.70 -21.27
C TYR A 5 16.32 -8.37 -21.85
N TYR A 6 15.96 -8.98 -22.97
CA TYR A 6 14.67 -8.83 -23.65
C TYR A 6 13.85 -10.10 -23.47
N VAL A 7 12.55 -9.94 -23.25
CA VAL A 7 11.62 -11.04 -23.01
C VAL A 7 10.38 -10.84 -23.88
N ASP A 8 10.10 -11.84 -24.70
CA ASP A 8 8.95 -11.87 -25.62
C ASP A 8 8.43 -13.32 -25.70
N PRO A 9 7.23 -13.60 -25.17
CA PRO A 9 6.67 -14.96 -25.16
C PRO A 9 6.25 -15.45 -26.55
N GLN A 10 6.09 -14.56 -27.54
CA GLN A 10 5.67 -14.92 -28.90
C GLN A 10 6.86 -15.35 -29.77
N THR A 11 7.99 -14.66 -29.65
CA THR A 11 9.17 -14.87 -30.52
C THR A 11 10.38 -15.46 -29.79
N GLY A 12 10.39 -15.39 -28.46
CA GLY A 12 11.51 -15.78 -27.63
C GLY A 12 11.68 -17.27 -27.46
N ARG A 13 12.85 -17.64 -26.91
CA ARG A 13 13.17 -18.99 -26.44
C ARG A 13 14.04 -18.87 -25.20
N ASP A 14 13.78 -19.66 -24.17
CA ASP A 14 14.57 -19.62 -22.93
C ASP A 14 16.00 -20.17 -23.08
N THR A 15 16.32 -20.76 -24.24
CA THR A 15 17.68 -21.13 -24.63
C THR A 15 18.45 -19.96 -25.26
N ASN A 16 17.78 -18.85 -25.61
CA ASN A 16 18.45 -17.63 -26.05
C ASN A 16 19.17 -16.97 -24.87
N ASN A 17 20.18 -16.16 -25.15
CA ASN A 17 20.86 -15.39 -24.11
C ASN A 17 20.03 -14.18 -23.63
N GLY A 18 18.97 -13.80 -24.36
CA GLY A 18 18.13 -12.65 -24.04
C GLY A 18 18.78 -11.30 -24.29
N LEU A 19 20.01 -11.23 -24.79
CA LEU A 19 20.78 -9.97 -24.81
C LEU A 19 20.46 -9.04 -25.99
N THR A 20 19.62 -9.50 -26.93
CA THR A 20 19.14 -8.68 -28.04
C THR A 20 17.65 -8.90 -28.30
N PRO A 21 16.94 -7.92 -28.88
CA PRO A 21 15.51 -8.04 -29.20
C PRO A 21 15.19 -9.18 -30.18
N GLU A 22 16.13 -9.60 -31.03
CA GLU A 22 15.96 -10.68 -32.02
C GLU A 22 16.16 -12.07 -31.42
N LYS A 23 16.77 -12.15 -30.23
CA LYS A 23 16.95 -13.39 -29.46
C LYS A 23 16.48 -13.19 -28.02
N PRO A 24 15.20 -12.85 -27.79
CA PRO A 24 14.70 -12.63 -26.44
C PRO A 24 14.49 -13.96 -25.72
N LEU A 25 14.43 -13.90 -24.39
CA LEU A 25 13.88 -14.98 -23.56
C LEU A 25 12.38 -15.12 -23.84
N ALA A 26 11.79 -16.29 -23.57
CA ALA A 26 10.36 -16.51 -23.75
C ALA A 26 9.57 -16.25 -22.46
N THR A 27 10.14 -16.59 -21.30
CA THR A 27 9.38 -16.64 -20.04
C THR A 27 9.98 -15.80 -18.92
N LEU A 28 9.13 -15.40 -17.97
CA LEU A 28 9.53 -14.82 -16.69
C LEU A 28 10.28 -15.83 -15.81
N PHE A 29 10.05 -17.14 -16.01
CA PHE A 29 10.82 -18.17 -15.31
C PHE A 29 12.30 -18.12 -15.68
N ALA A 30 12.64 -17.80 -16.93
CA ALA A 30 14.02 -17.55 -17.32
C ALA A 30 14.59 -16.30 -16.64
N VAL A 31 13.79 -15.24 -16.53
CA VAL A 31 14.17 -14.01 -15.81
C VAL A 31 14.46 -14.31 -14.32
N ASN A 32 13.60 -15.08 -13.65
CA ASN A 32 13.78 -15.46 -12.24
C ASN A 32 15.08 -16.23 -11.97
N ARG A 33 15.70 -16.82 -13.01
CA ARG A 33 16.98 -17.53 -12.93
C ARG A 33 18.19 -16.65 -13.25
N LEU A 34 17.99 -15.41 -13.69
CA LEU A 34 19.07 -14.48 -13.99
C LEU A 34 19.75 -14.00 -12.70
N ALA A 35 21.08 -14.02 -12.71
CA ALA A 35 21.88 -13.34 -11.71
C ALA A 35 22.05 -11.86 -12.13
N LEU A 36 21.00 -11.06 -11.92
CA LEU A 36 21.01 -9.63 -12.24
C LEU A 36 22.04 -8.89 -11.37
N ALA A 37 22.89 -8.10 -12.03
CA ALA A 37 23.92 -7.28 -11.41
C ALA A 37 23.53 -5.78 -11.44
N PRO A 38 24.18 -4.91 -10.64
CA PRO A 38 23.93 -3.48 -10.68
C PRO A 38 24.00 -2.90 -12.10
N GLY A 39 22.97 -2.14 -12.47
CA GLY A 39 22.79 -1.54 -13.80
C GLY A 39 22.15 -2.45 -14.84
N ASP A 40 21.90 -3.74 -14.54
CA ASP A 40 21.20 -4.62 -15.47
C ASP A 40 19.74 -4.19 -15.66
N THR A 41 19.22 -4.44 -16.87
CA THR A 41 17.85 -4.11 -17.25
C THR A 41 17.16 -5.36 -17.80
N VAL A 42 15.91 -5.60 -17.40
CA VAL A 42 15.01 -6.59 -18.03
C VAL A 42 13.86 -5.83 -18.68
N LEU A 43 13.66 -6.08 -19.97
CA LEU A 43 12.66 -5.44 -20.80
C LEU A 43 11.64 -6.47 -21.30
N LEU A 44 10.38 -6.25 -20.94
CA LEU A 44 9.23 -7.07 -21.31
C LEU A 44 8.53 -6.47 -22.54
N LYS A 45 8.25 -7.26 -23.57
CA LYS A 45 7.72 -6.77 -24.84
C LYS A 45 6.29 -6.24 -24.66
N CYS A 46 6.04 -4.97 -25.01
CA CYS A 46 4.68 -4.38 -25.04
C CYS A 46 3.70 -5.26 -25.83
N GLY A 47 2.47 -5.36 -25.35
CA GLY A 47 1.42 -6.23 -25.89
C GLY A 47 1.55 -7.71 -25.53
N SER A 48 2.59 -8.11 -24.78
CA SER A 48 2.74 -9.49 -24.30
C SER A 48 1.82 -9.77 -23.11
N VAL A 49 1.37 -11.01 -23.02
CA VAL A 49 0.68 -11.55 -21.84
C VAL A 49 1.47 -12.75 -21.34
N PHE A 50 1.85 -12.72 -20.06
CA PHE A 50 2.58 -13.77 -19.36
C PHE A 50 1.61 -14.54 -18.46
N GLU A 51 0.84 -15.45 -19.06
CA GLU A 51 -0.19 -16.24 -18.37
C GLU A 51 0.42 -17.21 -17.35
N LYS A 52 -0.07 -17.17 -16.11
CA LYS A 52 0.35 -18.02 -14.98
C LYS A 52 1.84 -17.91 -14.66
N GLN A 53 2.44 -16.76 -14.95
CA GLN A 53 3.84 -16.48 -14.65
C GLN A 53 3.97 -15.37 -13.62
N PHE A 54 5.17 -15.19 -13.09
CA PHE A 54 5.47 -14.25 -12.02
C PHE A 54 6.95 -13.87 -12.03
N LEU A 55 7.28 -12.71 -11.48
CA LEU A 55 8.66 -12.25 -11.25
C LEU A 55 8.99 -12.26 -9.77
N HIS A 56 9.87 -13.17 -9.35
CA HIS A 56 10.33 -13.26 -7.97
C HIS A 56 11.83 -13.00 -7.92
N LEU A 57 12.21 -11.80 -7.51
CA LEU A 57 13.57 -11.27 -7.60
C LEU A 57 14.17 -11.04 -6.22
N ARG A 58 15.46 -11.37 -6.09
CA ARG A 58 16.29 -11.16 -4.88
C ARG A 58 17.53 -10.32 -5.18
N CYS A 59 17.48 -9.54 -6.25
CA CYS A 59 18.63 -8.83 -6.79
C CYS A 59 18.87 -7.50 -6.08
N CYS A 60 20.11 -7.03 -6.10
CA CYS A 60 20.48 -5.74 -5.52
C CYS A 60 21.28 -4.94 -6.55
N GLY A 61 20.77 -3.77 -6.91
CA GLY A 61 21.50 -2.77 -7.67
C GLY A 61 22.39 -1.91 -6.76
N LYS A 62 22.72 -0.71 -7.24
CA LYS A 62 23.37 0.35 -6.45
C LYS A 62 22.68 1.68 -6.71
N LYS A 63 22.87 2.66 -5.81
CA LYS A 63 22.28 4.01 -5.93
C LYS A 63 22.53 4.67 -7.30
N ASP A 64 23.72 4.47 -7.85
CA ASP A 64 24.19 5.02 -9.13
C ASP A 64 23.97 4.06 -10.32
N SER A 65 23.49 2.85 -10.07
CA SER A 65 23.27 1.81 -11.08
C SER A 65 22.17 0.85 -10.60
N PRO A 66 20.91 1.32 -10.53
CA PRO A 66 19.79 0.48 -10.12
C PRO A 66 19.55 -0.62 -11.16
N ILE A 67 18.94 -1.71 -10.71
CA ILE A 67 18.39 -2.73 -11.63
C ILE A 67 17.02 -2.24 -12.09
N THR A 68 16.74 -2.35 -13.38
CA THR A 68 15.46 -1.89 -13.96
C THR A 68 14.68 -3.05 -14.56
N ILE A 69 13.41 -3.18 -14.20
CA ILE A 69 12.44 -4.04 -14.85
C ILE A 69 11.41 -3.12 -15.52
N ALA A 70 11.31 -3.16 -16.85
CA ALA A 70 10.48 -2.24 -17.61
C ALA A 70 9.90 -2.87 -18.88
N ALA A 71 9.16 -2.10 -19.66
CA ALA A 71 8.64 -2.48 -20.95
C ALA A 71 9.55 -2.05 -22.12
N TYR A 72 9.43 -2.70 -23.29
CA TYR A 72 10.00 -2.22 -24.56
C TYR A 72 9.09 -2.45 -25.76
N GLY A 73 9.30 -1.63 -26.79
CA GLY A 73 8.47 -1.62 -28.00
C GLY A 73 7.22 -0.77 -27.83
N GLU A 74 6.32 -0.87 -28.79
CA GLU A 74 5.09 -0.08 -28.86
C GLU A 74 3.87 -0.95 -28.49
N GLY A 75 2.80 -0.30 -28.02
CA GLY A 75 1.54 -0.94 -27.66
C GLY A 75 1.24 -0.91 -26.16
N PRO A 76 0.25 -1.68 -25.70
CA PRO A 76 -0.12 -1.79 -24.29
C PRO A 76 1.05 -2.28 -23.42
N ALA A 77 1.03 -1.95 -22.13
CA ALA A 77 2.00 -2.46 -21.18
C ALA A 77 2.02 -4.00 -21.18
N PRO A 78 3.19 -4.65 -21.07
CA PRO A 78 3.27 -6.09 -20.92
C PRO A 78 2.54 -6.52 -19.64
N ARG A 79 1.67 -7.53 -19.77
CA ARG A 79 0.81 -7.99 -18.69
C ARG A 79 1.30 -9.28 -18.04
N ILE A 80 1.40 -9.29 -16.71
CA ILE A 80 1.68 -10.48 -15.91
C ILE A 80 0.38 -10.93 -15.26
N ASP A 81 -0.15 -12.08 -15.71
CA ASP A 81 -1.35 -12.70 -15.16
C ASP A 81 -0.94 -13.82 -14.21
N ALA A 82 -0.79 -13.51 -12.92
CA ALA A 82 -0.25 -14.48 -11.97
C ALA A 82 -1.24 -15.61 -11.63
N ASP A 83 -2.55 -15.34 -11.66
CA ASP A 83 -3.63 -16.32 -11.43
C ASP A 83 -3.38 -17.29 -10.25
N GLY A 84 -3.01 -16.73 -9.09
CA GLY A 84 -2.71 -17.50 -7.88
C GLY A 84 -1.38 -18.27 -7.89
N GLN A 85 -0.58 -18.18 -8.95
CA GLN A 85 0.79 -18.69 -9.00
C GLN A 85 1.75 -17.75 -8.26
N GLY A 86 3.06 -17.96 -8.38
CA GLY A 86 4.04 -17.11 -7.69
C GLY A 86 3.92 -17.23 -6.18
N LEU A 87 3.80 -18.48 -5.71
CA LEU A 87 3.69 -18.80 -4.30
C LEU A 87 5.02 -18.58 -3.58
N TRP A 88 4.97 -17.90 -2.44
CA TRP A 88 6.07 -17.81 -1.48
C TRP A 88 5.50 -17.85 -0.06
N TYR A 89 6.35 -18.11 0.92
CA TYR A 89 5.94 -18.19 2.32
C TYR A 89 6.35 -16.92 3.05
N GLN A 90 5.35 -16.14 3.50
CA GLN A 90 5.55 -15.01 4.38
C GLN A 90 5.52 -15.51 5.82
N ASP A 91 6.44 -15.02 6.64
CA ASP A 91 6.43 -15.22 8.09
C ASP A 91 7.09 -13.99 8.73
N TYR A 92 6.34 -13.21 9.49
CA TYR A 92 6.88 -12.09 10.25
C TYR A 92 7.87 -12.53 11.33
N GLY A 93 7.87 -13.79 11.75
CA GLY A 93 8.70 -14.33 12.83
C GLY A 93 8.13 -14.08 14.23
N CYS A 94 7.22 -13.12 14.38
CA CYS A 94 6.57 -12.77 15.63
C CYS A 94 5.08 -12.45 15.42
N ALA A 95 4.32 -12.48 16.52
CA ALA A 95 2.95 -11.95 16.53
C ALA A 95 2.96 -10.43 16.34
N LEU A 96 1.91 -9.91 15.72
CA LEU A 96 1.78 -8.50 15.37
C LEU A 96 1.18 -7.67 16.52
N ASP A 97 0.88 -6.39 16.28
CA ASP A 97 0.29 -5.46 17.25
C ASP A 97 -1.03 -5.98 17.84
N SER A 98 -1.87 -6.60 17.00
CA SER A 98 -3.00 -7.41 17.42
C SER A 98 -2.65 -8.90 17.32
N PRO A 99 -2.91 -9.70 18.36
CA PRO A 99 -2.65 -11.15 18.35
C PRO A 99 -3.55 -11.92 17.39
N THR A 100 -4.57 -11.27 16.81
CA THR A 100 -5.52 -11.89 15.90
C THR A 100 -5.13 -11.73 14.43
N HIS A 101 -4.14 -10.89 14.11
CA HIS A 101 -3.66 -10.75 12.74
C HIS A 101 -2.89 -12.00 12.30
N VAL A 102 -3.22 -12.48 11.09
CA VAL A 102 -2.43 -13.49 10.41
C VAL A 102 -1.09 -12.86 10.05
N TYR A 103 -0.01 -13.54 10.45
CA TYR A 103 1.36 -13.03 10.33
C TYR A 103 2.28 -14.02 9.59
N ARG A 104 1.73 -15.17 9.16
CA ARG A 104 2.47 -16.15 8.38
C ARG A 104 1.54 -16.99 7.54
N GLY A 105 2.03 -17.44 6.40
CA GLY A 105 1.25 -18.21 5.43
C GLY A 105 1.82 -18.10 4.03
N TYR A 106 1.23 -18.86 3.12
CA TYR A 106 1.52 -18.71 1.71
C TYR A 106 0.87 -17.45 1.14
N VAL A 107 1.61 -16.77 0.26
CA VAL A 107 1.17 -15.60 -0.49
C VAL A 107 1.46 -15.86 -1.96
N SER A 108 0.55 -15.46 -2.84
CA SER A 108 0.77 -15.38 -4.28
C SER A 108 1.09 -13.94 -4.66
N SER A 109 2.20 -13.71 -5.38
CA SER A 109 2.56 -12.37 -5.86
C SER A 109 2.96 -12.40 -7.33
N ALA A 110 2.37 -11.51 -8.13
CA ALA A 110 2.75 -11.35 -9.54
C ALA A 110 4.19 -10.83 -9.68
N VAL A 111 4.55 -9.85 -8.85
CA VAL A 111 5.92 -9.40 -8.64
C VAL A 111 6.26 -9.50 -7.15
N LEU A 112 7.38 -10.14 -6.83
CA LEU A 112 7.96 -10.19 -5.48
C LEU A 112 9.40 -9.67 -5.54
N LEU A 113 9.68 -8.63 -4.77
CA LEU A 113 11.02 -8.14 -4.50
C LEU A 113 11.42 -8.54 -3.08
N TYR A 114 12.14 -9.65 -2.92
CA TYR A 114 12.50 -10.20 -1.61
C TYR A 114 13.96 -9.89 -1.26
N ASP A 115 14.18 -9.09 -0.22
CA ASP A 115 15.48 -8.53 0.20
C ASP A 115 16.22 -7.74 -0.89
N ALA A 116 15.48 -7.31 -1.91
CA ALA A 116 16.00 -6.50 -3.00
C ALA A 116 16.33 -5.07 -2.55
N ALA A 117 17.23 -4.41 -3.27
CA ALA A 117 17.60 -3.01 -3.05
C ALA A 117 18.04 -2.37 -4.38
N TYR A 118 17.79 -1.08 -4.55
CA TYR A 118 18.10 -0.31 -5.76
C TYR A 118 17.49 -0.98 -7.00
N VAL A 119 16.17 -1.16 -6.96
CA VAL A 119 15.37 -1.78 -8.02
C VAL A 119 14.24 -0.84 -8.42
N THR A 120 14.12 -0.61 -9.73
CA THR A 120 12.99 0.10 -10.33
C THR A 120 12.14 -0.89 -11.12
N VAL A 121 10.84 -0.96 -10.83
CA VAL A 121 9.85 -1.71 -11.61
C VAL A 121 8.87 -0.71 -12.20
N ARG A 122 8.72 -0.72 -13.53
CA ARG A 122 7.89 0.29 -14.20
C ARG A 122 7.21 -0.16 -15.48
N ASP A 123 6.16 0.55 -15.85
CA ASP A 123 5.45 0.41 -17.13
C ASP A 123 4.88 -1.01 -17.36
N LEU A 124 4.40 -1.68 -16.32
CA LEU A 124 3.84 -3.04 -16.37
C LEU A 124 2.35 -3.07 -16.01
N GLU A 125 1.62 -4.02 -16.59
CA GLU A 125 0.26 -4.39 -16.18
C GLU A 125 0.30 -5.68 -15.34
N LEU A 126 -0.35 -5.71 -14.17
CA LEU A 126 -0.27 -6.83 -13.22
C LEU A 126 -1.66 -7.24 -12.75
N THR A 127 -1.96 -8.54 -12.84
CA THR A 127 -3.17 -9.14 -12.28
C THR A 127 -2.85 -10.37 -11.44
N ASN A 128 -3.74 -10.70 -10.49
CA ASN A 128 -3.59 -11.90 -9.66
C ASN A 128 -4.95 -12.40 -9.19
N ARG A 129 -5.66 -13.07 -10.11
CA ARG A 129 -7.04 -13.51 -9.91
C ARG A 129 -7.11 -14.83 -9.16
N ALA A 130 -8.24 -15.01 -8.49
CA ALA A 130 -8.62 -16.22 -7.76
C ALA A 130 -9.39 -17.24 -8.62
N ASP A 131 -9.91 -16.79 -9.78
CA ASP A 131 -11.02 -17.44 -10.49
C ASP A 131 -10.65 -18.85 -11.04
N ALA A 132 -9.36 -19.16 -11.11
CA ALA A 132 -8.85 -20.44 -11.56
C ALA A 132 -8.64 -21.48 -10.45
N VAL A 133 -8.83 -21.13 -9.17
CA VAL A 133 -8.61 -22.05 -8.04
C VAL A 133 -9.88 -22.84 -7.73
N ILE A 134 -9.89 -24.11 -8.10
CA ILE A 134 -11.02 -25.02 -7.90
C ILE A 134 -11.32 -25.16 -6.39
N GLY A 135 -12.55 -24.84 -6.01
CA GLY A 135 -13.03 -24.94 -4.63
C GLY A 135 -12.83 -23.68 -3.78
N GLU A 136 -12.15 -22.65 -4.32
CA GLU A 136 -11.99 -21.37 -3.64
C GLU A 136 -13.26 -20.52 -3.74
N GLN A 137 -13.70 -19.92 -2.64
CA GLN A 137 -14.77 -18.92 -2.62
C GLN A 137 -14.22 -17.53 -2.30
N TYR A 138 -14.83 -16.50 -2.88
CA TYR A 138 -14.32 -15.13 -2.76
C TYR A 138 -14.15 -14.63 -1.31
N SER A 139 -15.14 -14.90 -0.45
CA SER A 139 -15.13 -14.50 0.96
C SER A 139 -14.71 -15.62 1.91
N GLN A 140 -14.08 -16.69 1.43
CA GLN A 140 -13.63 -17.76 2.34
C GLN A 140 -12.59 -17.21 3.34
N PRO A 141 -12.64 -17.63 4.61
CA PRO A 141 -11.85 -17.04 5.69
C PRO A 141 -10.34 -17.24 5.52
N ASP A 142 -9.93 -18.35 4.91
CA ASP A 142 -8.55 -18.79 4.70
C ASP A 142 -8.14 -18.69 3.23
N LYS A 143 -8.73 -17.73 2.49
CA LYS A 143 -8.36 -17.47 1.10
C LYS A 143 -6.89 -17.11 1.01
N LEU A 144 -6.21 -17.64 -0.01
CA LEU A 144 -4.82 -17.32 -0.27
C LEU A 144 -4.64 -15.80 -0.37
N GLU A 145 -3.61 -15.30 0.29
CA GLU A 145 -3.18 -13.92 0.20
C GLU A 145 -2.64 -13.63 -1.21
N ARG A 146 -3.01 -12.49 -1.79
CA ARG A 146 -2.57 -12.14 -3.16
C ARG A 146 -2.06 -10.72 -3.24
N THR A 147 -0.98 -10.54 -4.00
CA THR A 147 -0.43 -9.22 -4.32
C THR A 147 -0.19 -9.03 -5.80
N GLY A 148 -0.35 -7.79 -6.26
CA GLY A 148 0.25 -7.33 -7.52
C GLY A 148 1.76 -7.22 -7.34
N VAL A 149 2.19 -6.33 -6.45
CA VAL A 149 3.60 -6.19 -6.06
C VAL A 149 3.76 -6.39 -4.55
N ALA A 150 4.57 -7.36 -4.15
CA ALA A 150 5.06 -7.52 -2.78
C ALA A 150 6.53 -7.09 -2.72
N VAL A 151 6.89 -6.30 -1.69
CA VAL A 151 8.30 -5.99 -1.39
C VAL A 151 8.59 -6.35 0.06
N VAL A 152 9.64 -7.14 0.26
CA VAL A 152 9.97 -7.72 1.56
C VAL A 152 11.39 -7.33 1.95
N ALA A 153 11.55 -6.75 3.14
CA ALA A 153 12.82 -6.67 3.84
C ALA A 153 12.88 -7.75 4.92
N LYS A 154 13.99 -8.47 5.04
CA LYS A 154 14.20 -9.46 6.09
C LYS A 154 15.68 -9.62 6.46
N ASP A 155 16.45 -10.38 5.70
CA ASP A 155 17.73 -10.92 6.14
C ASP A 155 18.93 -10.04 5.74
N ARG A 156 18.68 -8.78 5.36
CA ARG A 156 19.74 -7.88 4.87
C ARG A 156 19.70 -6.48 5.49
N GLY A 157 18.98 -6.26 6.58
CA GLY A 157 18.84 -4.93 7.17
C GLY A 157 18.13 -3.95 6.23
N THR A 158 18.48 -2.67 6.27
CA THR A 158 17.84 -1.60 5.46
C THR A 158 17.86 -1.90 3.97
N ARG A 159 16.69 -2.04 3.35
CA ARG A 159 16.51 -2.15 1.90
C ARG A 159 16.26 -0.76 1.31
N CYS A 160 17.22 -0.26 0.53
CA CYS A 160 17.19 1.09 -0.01
C CYS A 160 16.76 1.13 -1.48
N GLY A 161 16.19 2.24 -1.93
CA GLY A 161 16.10 2.58 -3.36
C GLY A 161 15.12 1.70 -4.14
N ILE A 162 13.94 1.45 -3.59
CA ILE A 162 12.87 0.74 -4.30
C ILE A 162 11.98 1.76 -4.98
N THR A 163 11.81 1.64 -6.29
CA THR A 163 10.93 2.50 -7.08
C THR A 163 9.90 1.66 -7.84
N LEU A 164 8.63 1.91 -7.58
CA LEU A 164 7.50 1.36 -8.33
C LEU A 164 6.85 2.51 -9.10
N GLN A 165 6.85 2.46 -10.43
CA GLN A 165 6.47 3.60 -11.25
C GLN A 165 5.54 3.20 -12.40
N ASN A 166 4.44 3.94 -12.62
CA ASN A 166 3.55 3.73 -13.76
C ASN A 166 3.06 2.27 -13.89
N LEU A 167 2.72 1.64 -12.77
CA LEU A 167 2.19 0.28 -12.78
C LEU A 167 0.67 0.33 -12.91
N LEU A 168 0.11 -0.49 -13.80
CA LEU A 168 -1.31 -0.76 -13.90
C LEU A 168 -1.59 -2.07 -13.16
N ILE A 169 -2.15 -2.01 -11.95
CA ILE A 169 -2.41 -3.18 -11.11
C ILE A 169 -3.91 -3.34 -10.96
N HIS A 170 -4.47 -4.47 -11.36
CA HIS A 170 -5.90 -4.70 -11.17
C HIS A 170 -6.31 -6.16 -11.06
N ASP A 171 -7.51 -6.38 -10.54
CA ASP A 171 -8.08 -7.72 -10.33
C ASP A 171 -7.13 -8.62 -9.51
N VAL A 172 -6.68 -8.08 -8.38
CA VAL A 172 -5.89 -8.82 -7.37
C VAL A 172 -6.86 -9.31 -6.30
N HIS A 173 -7.33 -10.55 -6.44
CA HIS A 173 -8.39 -11.11 -5.60
C HIS A 173 -7.81 -11.74 -4.32
N GLY A 174 -7.11 -10.95 -3.52
CA GLY A 174 -6.51 -11.37 -2.25
C GLY A 174 -7.54 -11.60 -1.15
N ASN A 175 -7.07 -12.03 0.02
CA ASN A 175 -7.92 -12.30 1.18
C ASN A 175 -8.71 -11.04 1.59
N VAL A 176 -9.98 -11.19 1.94
CA VAL A 176 -10.87 -10.07 2.29
C VAL A 176 -10.54 -9.48 3.67
N TYR A 177 -9.97 -10.29 4.55
CA TYR A 177 -9.88 -10.05 5.99
C TYR A 177 -8.49 -9.60 6.42
N ASP A 178 -7.47 -10.31 5.97
CA ASP A 178 -6.14 -10.31 6.58
C ASP A 178 -5.39 -9.00 6.30
N LYS A 179 -5.02 -8.31 7.40
CA LYS A 179 -4.55 -6.93 7.35
C LYS A 179 -3.11 -6.74 6.91
N HIS A 180 -2.24 -7.67 7.32
CA HIS A 180 -0.79 -7.42 7.32
C HIS A 180 0.01 -8.50 6.63
N MET A 181 -0.64 -9.54 6.10
CA MET A 181 -0.04 -10.31 5.01
C MET A 181 0.17 -9.39 3.81
N ASN A 182 1.11 -9.70 2.92
CA ASN A 182 1.28 -8.96 1.67
C ASN A 182 0.09 -9.26 0.77
N ASN A 183 -0.99 -8.49 0.96
CA ASN A 183 -2.33 -8.79 0.47
C ASN A 183 -3.04 -7.50 -0.02
N GLY A 184 -3.07 -7.30 -1.34
CA GLY A 184 -3.57 -6.07 -1.96
C GLY A 184 -2.90 -5.74 -3.29
N GLY A 185 -3.05 -4.52 -3.77
CA GLY A 185 -2.37 -4.07 -4.99
C GLY A 185 -0.85 -4.03 -4.83
N ILE A 186 -0.37 -3.14 -3.96
CA ILE A 186 1.04 -3.01 -3.58
C ILE A 186 1.12 -3.17 -2.06
N TYR A 187 2.00 -4.06 -1.58
CA TYR A 187 2.29 -4.18 -0.16
C TYR A 187 3.81 -4.27 0.07
N MET A 188 4.34 -3.46 0.98
CA MET A 188 5.73 -3.56 1.45
C MET A 188 5.80 -3.86 2.96
N THR A 189 6.53 -4.92 3.35
CA THR A 189 6.63 -5.37 4.75
C THR A 189 8.06 -5.68 5.17
N ALA A 190 8.38 -5.38 6.43
CA ALA A 190 9.59 -5.86 7.08
C ALA A 190 9.31 -7.07 7.98
N LEU A 191 10.00 -8.18 7.74
CA LEU A 191 9.89 -9.42 8.50
C LEU A 191 11.07 -9.56 9.45
N GLN A 192 10.92 -10.32 10.54
CA GLN A 192 12.00 -10.55 11.50
C GLN A 192 13.20 -11.24 10.81
N PRO A 193 14.40 -10.64 10.88
CA PRO A 193 15.62 -11.27 10.35
C PRO A 193 15.93 -12.58 11.10
N ALA A 194 16.53 -13.55 10.40
CA ALA A 194 17.03 -14.77 11.04
C ALA A 194 18.16 -14.47 12.06
N ASP A 195 18.96 -13.44 11.79
CA ASP A 195 19.99 -12.93 12.70
C ASP A 195 20.05 -11.40 12.60
N GLU A 196 19.22 -10.73 13.40
CA GLU A 196 19.14 -9.26 13.44
C GLU A 196 20.43 -8.63 13.97
N THR A 197 21.18 -9.33 14.84
CA THR A 197 22.45 -8.80 15.37
C THR A 197 23.50 -8.71 14.26
N ALA A 198 23.53 -9.69 13.35
CA ALA A 198 24.47 -9.69 12.23
C ALA A 198 24.06 -8.77 11.07
N THR A 199 22.75 -8.66 10.79
CA THR A 199 22.25 -8.02 9.56
C THR A 199 21.63 -6.65 9.79
N GLY A 200 21.34 -6.30 11.05
CA GLY A 200 20.56 -5.13 11.43
C GLY A 200 19.05 -5.35 11.26
N ALA A 201 18.25 -4.41 11.77
CA ALA A 201 16.80 -4.45 11.64
C ALA A 201 16.35 -4.42 10.17
N ALA A 202 15.41 -5.29 9.81
CA ALA A 202 14.75 -5.22 8.51
C ALA A 202 13.89 -3.95 8.43
N ARG A 203 14.16 -3.10 7.45
CA ARG A 203 13.47 -1.82 7.26
C ARG A 203 13.66 -1.31 5.84
N PHE A 204 12.96 -0.23 5.50
CA PHE A 204 13.10 0.46 4.22
C PHE A 204 13.71 1.85 4.37
N ALA A 205 14.42 2.28 3.32
CA ALA A 205 14.78 3.67 3.10
C ALA A 205 14.69 4.00 1.61
N ASP A 206 14.43 5.26 1.25
CA ASP A 206 14.37 5.73 -0.14
C ASP A 206 13.39 4.91 -0.99
N VAL A 207 12.11 4.92 -0.59
CA VAL A 207 11.01 4.24 -1.29
C VAL A 207 10.20 5.27 -2.08
N LEU A 208 9.96 4.98 -3.35
CA LEU A 208 9.07 5.77 -4.21
C LEU A 208 8.01 4.86 -4.84
N VAL A 209 6.75 5.17 -4.60
CA VAL A 209 5.61 4.62 -5.35
C VAL A 209 4.94 5.76 -6.08
N GLU A 210 5.07 5.78 -7.41
CA GLU A 210 4.68 6.91 -8.25
C GLU A 210 3.81 6.50 -9.44
N GLY A 211 2.77 7.27 -9.74
CA GLY A 211 2.04 7.13 -11.00
C GLY A 211 1.32 5.78 -11.18
N CYS A 212 1.14 5.01 -10.11
CA CYS A 212 0.51 3.69 -10.19
C CYS A 212 -1.01 3.80 -10.20
N TYR A 213 -1.67 3.05 -11.09
CA TYR A 213 -3.12 2.88 -11.10
C TYR A 213 -3.47 1.51 -10.53
N VAL A 214 -4.09 1.48 -9.36
CA VAL A 214 -4.44 0.25 -8.63
C VAL A 214 -5.95 0.14 -8.56
N ALA A 215 -6.55 -0.91 -9.12
CA ALA A 215 -8.01 -1.03 -9.17
C ALA A 215 -8.57 -2.43 -8.95
N ARG A 216 -9.68 -2.55 -8.21
CA ARG A 216 -10.35 -3.85 -7.92
C ARG A 216 -9.37 -4.85 -7.29
N VAL A 217 -8.86 -4.48 -6.13
CA VAL A 217 -7.87 -5.27 -5.38
C VAL A 217 -8.36 -5.50 -3.95
N SER A 218 -7.99 -6.63 -3.36
CA SER A 218 -8.29 -6.98 -1.97
C SER A 218 -7.02 -7.47 -1.26
N ARG A 219 -6.76 -7.11 0.00
CA ARG A 219 -7.51 -6.14 0.81
C ARG A 219 -7.08 -4.68 0.55
N TRP A 220 -5.78 -4.38 0.56
CA TRP A 220 -5.28 -3.00 0.39
C TRP A 220 -5.22 -2.57 -1.06
N GLY A 221 -5.36 -1.27 -1.30
CA GLY A 221 -4.81 -0.62 -2.48
C GLY A 221 -3.28 -0.61 -2.44
N ILE A 222 -2.71 0.34 -1.71
CA ILE A 222 -1.26 0.52 -1.51
C ILE A 222 -0.95 0.59 -0.02
N ALA A 223 -0.12 -0.32 0.49
CA ALA A 223 0.40 -0.30 1.86
C ALA A 223 1.92 -0.35 1.86
N VAL A 224 2.56 0.56 2.60
CA VAL A 224 4.03 0.61 2.70
C VAL A 224 4.45 0.70 4.16
N GLY A 225 5.12 -0.34 4.66
CA GLY A 225 5.94 -0.24 5.87
C GLY A 225 5.47 -1.00 7.08
N TYR A 226 4.53 -1.95 6.97
CA TYR A 226 4.20 -2.75 8.16
C TYR A 226 5.42 -3.58 8.59
N THR A 227 5.73 -3.60 9.90
CA THR A 227 7.00 -4.16 10.39
C THR A 227 6.82 -5.14 11.55
N TYR A 228 7.62 -6.20 11.56
CA TYR A 228 7.80 -7.10 12.70
C TYR A 228 8.20 -6.35 13.99
N ALA A 229 8.87 -5.19 13.85
CA ALA A 229 9.36 -4.37 14.94
C ALA A 229 8.28 -3.43 15.53
N HIS A 230 6.99 -3.69 15.29
CA HIS A 230 5.86 -2.85 15.77
C HIS A 230 5.94 -2.53 17.27
N ALA A 231 6.45 -3.46 18.08
CA ALA A 231 6.56 -3.30 19.53
C ALA A 231 7.50 -2.15 19.96
N GLN A 232 8.32 -1.63 19.05
CA GLN A 232 9.18 -0.46 19.27
C GLN A 232 8.41 0.87 19.21
N PHE A 233 7.14 0.85 18.77
CA PHE A 233 6.29 2.03 18.54
C PHE A 233 5.05 2.04 19.45
N ARG A 234 5.18 1.55 20.68
CA ARG A 234 4.10 1.51 21.67
C ARG A 234 3.90 2.86 22.36
N GLY A 235 2.66 3.17 22.69
CA GLY A 235 2.28 4.43 23.31
C GLY A 235 1.96 5.51 22.29
N ALA A 236 1.49 6.64 22.83
CA ALA A 236 1.06 7.80 22.06
C ALA A 236 2.26 8.60 21.49
N GLU A 237 3.19 9.02 22.34
CA GLU A 237 4.40 9.72 21.90
C GLU A 237 5.41 8.75 21.27
N LEU A 238 5.82 9.05 20.04
CA LEU A 238 6.74 8.20 19.29
C LEU A 238 8.12 8.86 19.19
N ALA A 239 9.13 8.19 19.73
CA ALA A 239 10.49 8.70 19.79
C ALA A 239 11.20 8.54 18.44
N GLU A 240 11.81 9.62 17.94
CA GLU A 240 12.50 9.64 16.63
C GLU A 240 13.61 8.56 16.52
N ASN A 241 14.33 8.29 17.61
CA ASN A 241 15.37 7.25 17.63
C ASN A 241 14.84 5.84 17.32
N ALA A 242 13.60 5.53 17.70
CA ALA A 242 12.96 4.26 17.34
C ALA A 242 12.77 4.16 15.83
N PHE A 243 12.41 5.28 15.16
CA PHE A 243 12.30 5.29 13.70
C PHE A 243 13.65 5.24 13.00
N LEU A 244 14.70 5.85 13.54
CA LEU A 244 16.05 5.76 12.97
C LEU A 244 16.63 4.34 13.07
N GLN A 245 16.16 3.54 14.04
CA GLN A 245 16.60 2.17 14.23
C GLN A 245 15.70 1.13 13.53
N TYR A 246 14.37 1.21 13.71
CA TYR A 246 13.41 0.19 13.28
C TYR A 246 12.37 0.67 12.25
N GLY A 247 12.12 1.98 12.18
CA GLY A 247 11.13 2.57 11.28
C GLY A 247 11.61 2.68 9.83
N HIS A 248 10.97 3.53 9.05
CA HIS A 248 11.33 3.75 7.64
C HIS A 248 11.64 5.20 7.36
N GLU A 249 12.54 5.46 6.42
CA GLU A 249 12.98 6.82 6.06
C GLU A 249 12.76 7.10 4.58
N ASN A 250 12.46 8.35 4.23
CA ASN A 250 12.30 8.80 2.85
C ASN A 250 11.29 7.94 2.06
N VAL A 251 10.11 7.71 2.65
CA VAL A 251 9.00 7.02 2.00
C VAL A 251 8.11 8.06 1.32
N VAL A 252 7.98 7.94 -0.01
CA VAL A 252 7.17 8.84 -0.83
C VAL A 252 6.13 8.06 -1.63
N LEU A 253 4.86 8.40 -1.44
CA LEU A 253 3.75 7.90 -2.27
C LEU A 253 3.16 9.09 -3.01
N ARG A 254 3.29 9.13 -4.34
CA ARG A 254 2.75 10.26 -5.11
C ARG A 254 2.12 9.93 -6.45
N ASP A 255 1.21 10.77 -6.91
CA ASP A 255 0.59 10.66 -8.23
C ASP A 255 -0.11 9.31 -8.48
N ASN A 256 -0.47 8.57 -7.43
CA ASN A 256 -1.11 7.26 -7.55
C ASN A 256 -2.63 7.41 -7.58
N TYR A 257 -3.31 6.48 -8.25
CA TYR A 257 -4.76 6.40 -8.29
C TYR A 257 -5.21 5.02 -7.81
N VAL A 258 -5.91 4.96 -6.68
CA VAL A 258 -6.49 3.73 -6.13
C VAL A 258 -8.00 3.75 -6.31
N LYS A 259 -8.56 2.76 -7.02
CA LYS A 259 -10.00 2.66 -7.29
C LYS A 259 -10.59 1.34 -6.83
N ALA A 260 -11.70 1.38 -6.09
CA ALA A 260 -12.44 0.17 -5.72
C ALA A 260 -11.55 -0.89 -5.02
N ALA A 261 -10.70 -0.45 -4.10
CA ALA A 261 -10.03 -1.35 -3.17
C ALA A 261 -11.06 -1.94 -2.18
N GLY A 262 -10.89 -3.20 -1.82
CA GLY A 262 -11.79 -3.89 -0.90
C GLY A 262 -11.76 -3.29 0.51
N GLY A 263 -10.57 -3.00 1.02
CA GLY A 263 -10.33 -2.25 2.25
C GLY A 263 -9.78 -0.86 1.96
N ASP A 264 -8.69 -0.53 2.63
CA ASP A 264 -8.05 0.79 2.63
C ASP A 264 -7.44 1.16 1.27
N GLY A 265 -7.42 2.47 0.98
CA GLY A 265 -6.87 3.01 -0.26
C GLY A 265 -5.34 3.07 -0.27
N LEU A 266 -4.77 4.04 0.44
CA LEU A 266 -3.33 4.24 0.60
C LEU A 266 -2.97 4.35 2.08
N THR A 267 -2.04 3.51 2.54
CA THR A 267 -1.56 3.55 3.92
C THR A 267 -0.04 3.52 4.00
N VAL A 268 0.57 4.48 4.70
CA VAL A 268 1.98 4.46 5.06
C VAL A 268 2.13 4.10 6.53
N MET A 269 3.07 3.23 6.88
CA MET A 269 3.15 2.62 8.20
C MET A 269 4.58 2.73 8.75
N TYR A 270 4.72 3.02 10.05
CA TYR A 270 6.00 3.01 10.80
C TYR A 270 7.12 3.87 10.18
N ALA A 271 6.76 4.92 9.45
CA ALA A 271 7.70 5.81 8.75
C ALA A 271 7.95 7.12 9.51
N LEU A 272 9.19 7.59 9.44
CA LEU A 272 9.60 8.92 9.87
C LEU A 272 9.44 9.90 8.71
N ARG A 273 8.62 10.92 8.91
CA ARG A 273 8.37 12.01 7.96
C ARG A 273 8.02 11.50 6.55
N PRO A 274 7.09 10.54 6.39
CA PRO A 274 6.66 10.14 5.05
C PRO A 274 5.95 11.29 4.34
N LEU A 275 6.05 11.31 3.02
CA LEU A 275 5.32 12.23 2.15
C LEU A 275 4.31 11.45 1.31
N VAL A 276 3.04 11.75 1.49
CA VAL A 276 1.94 11.19 0.70
C VAL A 276 1.25 12.34 -0.02
N GLU A 277 1.54 12.52 -1.30
CA GLU A 277 1.07 13.70 -2.04
C GLU A 277 0.48 13.42 -3.41
N HIS A 278 -0.47 14.24 -3.86
CA HIS A 278 -1.04 14.13 -5.22
C HIS A 278 -1.65 12.76 -5.56
N ASN A 279 -2.11 12.00 -4.56
CA ASN A 279 -2.78 10.72 -4.80
C ASN A 279 -4.30 10.88 -4.84
N THR A 280 -4.97 9.98 -5.54
CA THR A 280 -6.44 9.85 -5.53
C THR A 280 -6.87 8.49 -5.00
N ALA A 281 -7.75 8.47 -4.01
CA ALA A 281 -8.49 7.28 -3.59
C ALA A 281 -9.97 7.43 -3.95
N ASP A 282 -10.50 6.52 -4.77
CA ASP A 282 -11.86 6.56 -5.31
C ASP A 282 -12.60 5.26 -5.02
N SER A 283 -13.77 5.35 -4.37
CA SER A 283 -14.66 4.21 -4.15
C SER A 283 -14.01 3.08 -3.34
N VAL A 284 -13.11 3.38 -2.39
CA VAL A 284 -12.44 2.34 -1.57
C VAL A 284 -13.34 1.85 -0.42
N ALA A 285 -12.86 0.89 0.38
CA ALA A 285 -13.62 0.19 1.41
C ALA A 285 -14.82 -0.64 0.88
N CYS A 286 -14.77 -1.06 -0.40
CA CYS A 286 -15.85 -1.77 -1.10
C CYS A 286 -16.34 -3.05 -0.41
N GLU A 287 -15.50 -3.66 0.41
CA GLU A 287 -15.72 -4.99 1.00
C GLU A 287 -15.91 -4.95 2.51
N MET A 288 -15.78 -3.77 3.15
CA MET A 288 -15.90 -3.61 4.61
C MET A 288 -17.35 -3.62 5.10
N ASN A 289 -18.13 -4.61 4.67
CA ASN A 289 -19.55 -4.77 4.95
C ASN A 289 -19.94 -6.25 5.06
N ASP A 290 -21.05 -6.55 5.74
CA ASP A 290 -21.46 -7.93 6.04
C ASP A 290 -21.82 -8.79 4.82
N ARG A 291 -21.98 -8.17 3.64
CA ARG A 291 -22.19 -8.91 2.39
C ARG A 291 -20.92 -9.63 1.94
N VAL A 292 -19.75 -9.01 2.12
CA VAL A 292 -18.45 -9.55 1.68
C VAL A 292 -17.59 -10.01 2.86
N TYR A 293 -17.49 -9.18 3.91
CA TYR A 293 -16.72 -9.44 5.13
C TYR A 293 -17.49 -10.33 6.13
N ARG A 294 -17.95 -11.50 5.68
CA ARG A 294 -18.94 -12.32 6.41
C ARG A 294 -18.33 -13.40 7.33
N GLU A 295 -17.07 -13.77 7.13
CA GLU A 295 -16.39 -14.84 7.88
C GLU A 295 -15.09 -14.35 8.56
N PRO A 296 -15.12 -13.28 9.37
CA PRO A 296 -13.90 -12.69 9.93
C PRO A 296 -13.25 -13.53 11.04
N GLY A 297 -13.96 -14.50 11.62
CA GLY A 297 -13.50 -15.19 12.82
C GLY A 297 -13.24 -14.20 13.96
N ASN A 298 -12.09 -14.29 14.61
CA ASN A 298 -11.66 -13.37 15.68
C ASN A 298 -10.83 -12.17 15.18
N ARG A 299 -10.61 -12.02 13.87
CA ARG A 299 -9.71 -11.01 13.28
C ARG A 299 -10.24 -9.57 13.38
N MET A 300 -11.51 -9.38 13.70
CA MET A 300 -12.18 -8.07 13.72
C MET A 300 -11.92 -7.33 12.38
N GLY A 301 -11.61 -6.03 12.41
CA GLY A 301 -11.02 -5.33 11.26
C GLY A 301 -11.95 -5.02 10.08
N LYS A 302 -13.28 -5.09 10.25
CA LYS A 302 -14.28 -4.70 9.24
C LYS A 302 -14.43 -3.18 9.12
N VAL A 303 -13.31 -2.51 8.89
CA VAL A 303 -13.19 -1.05 8.81
C VAL A 303 -12.07 -0.68 7.85
N ALA A 304 -12.23 0.47 7.19
CA ALA A 304 -11.21 1.07 6.33
C ALA A 304 -11.48 2.56 6.12
N ALA A 305 -10.39 3.31 5.89
CA ALA A 305 -10.37 4.71 5.46
C ALA A 305 -9.62 4.85 4.12
N ALA A 306 -9.63 6.05 3.52
CA ALA A 306 -9.09 6.22 2.17
C ALA A 306 -7.57 6.41 2.14
N ILE A 307 -7.04 7.47 2.76
CA ILE A 307 -5.61 7.84 2.68
C ILE A 307 -5.10 8.24 4.07
N TRP A 308 -4.21 7.43 4.66
CA TRP A 308 -3.85 7.60 6.07
C TRP A 308 -2.49 7.02 6.51
N PRO A 309 -1.86 7.56 7.57
CA PRO A 309 -0.67 6.97 8.19
C PRO A 309 -0.99 6.08 9.39
N TRP A 310 -0.15 5.08 9.67
CA TRP A 310 -0.19 4.25 10.89
C TRP A 310 1.16 4.26 11.60
N LYS A 311 1.19 4.64 12.88
CA LYS A 311 2.39 4.69 13.72
C LYS A 311 3.56 5.44 13.06
N CYS A 312 3.25 6.49 12.32
CA CYS A 312 4.23 7.40 11.75
C CYS A 312 4.57 8.55 12.70
N LYS A 313 5.73 9.16 12.46
CA LYS A 313 6.14 10.42 13.10
C LYS A 313 6.20 11.53 12.07
N ASP A 314 5.58 12.67 12.36
CA ASP A 314 5.59 13.87 11.53
C ASP A 314 5.15 13.59 10.07
N ALA A 315 4.13 12.75 9.88
CA ALA A 315 3.64 12.38 8.54
C ALA A 315 3.01 13.59 7.83
N LEU A 316 3.37 13.81 6.56
CA LEU A 316 2.78 14.85 5.73
C LEU A 316 1.95 14.25 4.61
N LEU A 317 0.64 14.46 4.67
CA LEU A 317 -0.31 14.04 3.65
C LEU A 317 -0.91 15.29 3.00
N ARG A 318 -0.53 15.58 1.75
CA ARG A 318 -0.88 16.86 1.10
C ARG A 318 -1.39 16.73 -0.33
N CYS A 319 -2.24 17.65 -0.77
CA CYS A 319 -2.70 17.70 -2.15
C CYS A 319 -3.35 16.39 -2.65
N ASN A 320 -3.90 15.56 -1.77
CA ASN A 320 -4.56 14.30 -2.14
C ASN A 320 -6.07 14.52 -2.37
N GLU A 321 -6.67 13.66 -3.17
CA GLU A 321 -8.12 13.60 -3.39
C GLU A 321 -8.68 12.27 -2.86
N ALA A 322 -9.73 12.32 -2.03
CA ALA A 322 -10.41 11.13 -1.53
C ALA A 322 -11.91 11.23 -1.78
N VAL A 323 -12.44 10.33 -2.60
CA VAL A 323 -13.82 10.40 -3.09
C VAL A 323 -14.55 9.08 -2.93
N ASP A 324 -15.84 9.17 -2.59
CA ASP A 324 -16.75 8.04 -2.62
C ASP A 324 -16.34 6.86 -1.73
N THR A 325 -15.58 7.05 -0.64
CA THR A 325 -15.26 5.96 0.30
C THR A 325 -16.54 5.30 0.81
N ARG A 326 -16.61 3.97 0.70
CA ARG A 326 -17.82 3.19 0.99
C ARG A 326 -18.05 3.04 2.50
N LEU A 327 -19.33 3.05 2.87
CA LEU A 327 -19.81 3.05 4.24
C LEU A 327 -19.31 1.82 5.00
N ASN A 328 -18.61 2.10 6.09
CA ASN A 328 -18.30 1.16 7.15
C ASN A 328 -18.30 1.93 8.48
N GLN A 329 -17.82 1.34 9.58
CA GLN A 329 -17.75 2.08 10.85
C GLN A 329 -16.88 3.34 10.71
N ASP A 330 -15.79 3.26 9.96
CA ASP A 330 -14.89 4.38 9.71
C ASP A 330 -15.37 5.11 8.45
N GLY A 331 -14.85 4.77 7.26
CA GLY A 331 -15.39 5.17 5.95
C GLY A 331 -15.17 6.63 5.56
N MET A 332 -14.30 7.34 6.28
CA MET A 332 -13.90 8.70 5.95
C MET A 332 -12.77 8.75 4.92
N ALA A 333 -12.56 9.93 4.33
CA ALA A 333 -11.45 10.19 3.42
C ALA A 333 -10.08 10.07 4.10
N TYR A 334 -9.91 10.74 5.23
CA TYR A 334 -8.62 10.88 5.91
C TYR A 334 -8.71 10.36 7.34
N ASP A 335 -7.62 9.81 7.85
CA ASP A 335 -7.57 9.30 9.21
C ASP A 335 -6.21 9.60 9.82
N ALA A 336 -6.18 10.49 10.80
CA ALA A 336 -5.06 10.60 11.71
C ALA A 336 -5.20 9.50 12.77
N ASP A 337 -4.76 8.30 12.41
CA ASP A 337 -4.73 7.15 13.31
C ASP A 337 -3.55 7.27 14.30
N SER A 338 -3.42 6.28 15.19
CA SER A 338 -2.36 6.09 16.16
C SER A 338 -1.00 6.46 15.58
N GLY A 339 -0.40 7.52 16.09
CA GLY A 339 0.69 8.24 15.44
C GLY A 339 0.95 9.57 16.13
N ASP A 340 2.06 10.21 15.77
CA ASP A 340 2.53 11.42 16.45
C ASP A 340 2.91 12.48 15.42
N GLY A 341 2.14 13.57 15.36
CA GLY A 341 2.45 14.72 14.50
C GLY A 341 1.92 14.60 13.07
N THR A 342 0.82 13.87 12.84
CA THR A 342 0.22 13.77 11.50
C THR A 342 -0.31 15.13 11.03
N VAL A 343 0.08 15.54 9.82
CA VAL A 343 -0.38 16.76 9.17
C VAL A 343 -1.07 16.43 7.84
N TYR A 344 -2.33 16.87 7.74
CA TYR A 344 -3.06 16.93 6.48
C TYR A 344 -3.17 18.36 5.98
N GLU A 345 -2.62 18.67 4.80
CA GLU A 345 -2.75 20.00 4.20
C GLU A 345 -3.15 20.02 2.72
N HIS A 346 -4.06 20.93 2.36
CA HIS A 346 -4.46 21.15 0.96
C HIS A 346 -5.06 19.92 0.26
N ASN A 347 -5.72 19.04 1.01
CA ASN A 347 -6.41 17.88 0.46
C ASN A 347 -7.87 18.20 0.12
N TYR A 348 -8.45 17.41 -0.80
CA TYR A 348 -9.84 17.53 -1.24
C TYR A 348 -10.63 16.23 -1.02
N SER A 349 -11.75 16.30 -0.30
CA SER A 349 -12.65 15.16 -0.12
C SER A 349 -14.05 15.45 -0.65
N ARG A 350 -14.71 14.42 -1.22
CA ARG A 350 -16.13 14.51 -1.57
C ARG A 350 -16.89 13.18 -1.49
N MET A 351 -18.14 13.27 -1.06
CA MET A 351 -19.10 12.16 -1.09
C MET A 351 -18.61 10.88 -0.37
N ASN A 352 -17.71 11.01 0.61
CA ASN A 352 -17.28 9.89 1.43
C ASN A 352 -18.38 9.55 2.43
N GLU A 353 -18.78 8.29 2.51
CA GLU A 353 -19.97 7.88 3.28
C GLU A 353 -19.75 7.93 4.80
N GLY A 354 -18.49 7.95 5.25
CA GLY A 354 -18.09 8.07 6.66
C GLY A 354 -17.51 9.43 7.07
N GLY A 355 -17.46 10.42 6.17
CA GLY A 355 -17.03 11.79 6.48
C GLY A 355 -15.70 12.22 5.86
N CYS A 356 -15.20 13.37 6.29
CA CYS A 356 -13.95 13.94 5.80
C CYS A 356 -12.74 13.37 6.56
N VAL A 357 -12.67 13.53 7.87
CA VAL A 357 -11.46 13.18 8.65
C VAL A 357 -11.78 12.53 9.99
N MET A 358 -10.98 11.54 10.38
CA MET A 358 -10.95 10.93 11.70
C MET A 358 -9.68 11.28 12.47
N PHE A 359 -9.81 11.33 13.79
CA PHE A 359 -8.71 11.30 14.74
C PHE A 359 -8.97 10.11 15.67
N CYS A 360 -8.18 9.05 15.53
CA CYS A 360 -8.55 7.72 16.02
C CYS A 360 -7.88 7.39 17.36
N LEU A 361 -8.66 7.46 18.44
CA LEU A 361 -8.32 6.93 19.76
C LEU A 361 -7.11 7.60 20.42
N GLU A 362 -6.74 7.09 21.60
CA GLU A 362 -5.83 7.74 22.55
C GLU A 362 -4.38 7.88 22.08
N GLU A 363 -3.96 7.12 21.08
CA GLU A 363 -2.59 7.16 20.55
C GLU A 363 -2.45 8.05 19.30
N ALA A 364 -3.52 8.68 18.82
CA ALA A 364 -3.46 9.65 17.72
C ALA A 364 -3.22 11.07 18.28
N ILE A 365 -1.98 11.53 18.28
CA ILE A 365 -1.58 12.77 18.97
C ILE A 365 -0.89 13.81 18.06
N HIS A 366 -0.93 15.07 18.49
CA HIS A 366 -0.33 16.21 17.81
C HIS A 366 -0.83 16.39 16.37
N ASN A 367 -2.11 16.17 16.15
CA ASN A 367 -2.68 16.12 14.80
C ASN A 367 -3.02 17.53 14.29
N THR A 368 -2.68 17.82 13.03
CA THR A 368 -3.07 19.07 12.36
C THR A 368 -3.79 18.77 11.05
N PHE A 369 -4.97 19.34 10.88
CA PHE A 369 -5.77 19.28 9.66
C PHE A 369 -6.02 20.71 9.17
N ARG A 370 -5.28 21.16 8.15
CA ARG A 370 -5.28 22.57 7.74
C ARG A 370 -5.44 22.84 6.25
N GLY A 371 -6.16 23.90 5.89
CA GLY A 371 -6.25 24.34 4.50
C GLY A 371 -6.84 23.31 3.54
N ASN A 372 -7.63 22.36 4.06
CA ASN A 372 -8.29 21.32 3.27
C ASN A 372 -9.69 21.78 2.83
N VAL A 373 -10.23 21.13 1.80
CA VAL A 373 -11.59 21.35 1.32
C VAL A 373 -12.37 20.04 1.37
N SER A 374 -13.47 20.01 2.11
CA SER A 374 -14.43 18.91 2.12
C SER A 374 -15.72 19.37 1.46
N TYR A 375 -16.19 18.63 0.46
CA TYR A 375 -17.36 18.97 -0.32
C TYR A 375 -18.38 17.83 -0.32
N ASP A 376 -19.50 18.02 0.38
CA ASP A 376 -20.61 17.05 0.41
C ASP A 376 -20.18 15.65 0.92
N ASP A 377 -19.26 15.60 1.89
CA ASP A 377 -19.02 14.37 2.65
C ASP A 377 -20.21 14.07 3.57
N LEU A 378 -20.48 12.78 3.77
CA LEU A 378 -21.70 12.29 4.41
C LEU A 378 -21.41 11.73 5.81
N GLY A 379 -22.47 11.31 6.52
CA GLY A 379 -22.39 10.69 7.85
C GLY A 379 -22.09 11.70 8.97
N GLY A 380 -20.95 12.38 8.88
CA GLY A 380 -20.59 13.57 9.62
C GLY A 380 -19.18 14.03 9.23
N THR A 381 -18.92 15.34 9.22
CA THR A 381 -17.69 15.90 8.66
C THR A 381 -16.42 15.40 9.37
N ILE A 382 -16.38 15.46 10.70
CA ILE A 382 -15.22 15.05 11.51
C ILE A 382 -15.58 13.92 12.49
N SER A 383 -14.62 13.05 12.77
CA SER A 383 -14.71 11.95 13.73
C SER A 383 -13.60 12.04 14.80
N PRO A 384 -13.72 12.94 15.80
CA PRO A 384 -12.80 13.01 16.94
C PRO A 384 -13.12 11.88 17.94
N SER A 385 -12.68 10.67 17.61
CA SER A 385 -13.07 9.45 18.32
C SER A 385 -12.11 9.17 19.47
N GLN A 386 -12.37 9.78 20.63
CA GLN A 386 -11.60 9.61 21.88
C GLN A 386 -10.12 10.06 21.81
N ASN A 387 -9.72 10.71 20.72
CA ASN A 387 -8.39 11.27 20.56
C ASN A 387 -8.09 12.38 21.59
N PRO A 388 -6.84 12.51 22.04
CA PRO A 388 -6.45 13.50 23.06
C PRO A 388 -6.39 14.92 22.50
N ASP A 389 -6.08 15.08 21.20
CA ASP A 389 -5.98 16.38 20.53
C ASP A 389 -6.20 16.27 19.01
N ALA A 390 -6.61 17.40 18.43
CA ALA A 390 -6.61 17.66 17.01
C ALA A 390 -6.72 19.19 16.80
N LEU A 391 -5.88 19.75 15.94
CA LEU A 391 -6.01 21.13 15.48
C LEU A 391 -6.59 21.14 14.07
N LEU A 392 -7.79 21.71 13.93
CA LEU A 392 -8.40 22.00 12.65
C LEU A 392 -8.29 23.50 12.40
N GLU A 393 -7.63 23.91 11.31
CA GLU A 393 -7.50 25.33 11.00
C GLU A 393 -7.56 25.68 9.51
N HIS A 394 -8.22 26.79 9.20
CA HIS A 394 -8.30 27.35 7.83
C HIS A 394 -8.86 26.38 6.77
N ASN A 395 -9.70 25.44 7.16
CA ASN A 395 -10.37 24.51 6.26
C ASN A 395 -11.66 25.11 5.70
N THR A 396 -12.14 24.59 4.57
CA THR A 396 -13.48 24.90 4.05
C THR A 396 -14.31 23.63 3.97
N PHE A 397 -15.45 23.61 4.65
CA PHE A 397 -16.37 22.47 4.67
C PHE A 397 -17.72 22.88 4.07
N TYR A 398 -18.17 22.17 3.03
CA TYR A 398 -19.51 22.33 2.45
C TYR A 398 -20.41 21.17 2.92
N LEU A 399 -21.38 21.48 3.77
CA LEU A 399 -22.22 20.50 4.47
C LEU A 399 -23.61 20.42 3.85
N ARG A 400 -24.06 19.18 3.61
CA ARG A 400 -25.45 18.89 3.26
C ARG A 400 -26.37 19.11 4.46
N ASP A 401 -27.57 19.60 4.21
CA ASP A 401 -28.60 19.69 5.24
C ASP A 401 -28.86 18.31 5.88
N GLY A 402 -28.92 18.28 7.20
CA GLY A 402 -29.04 17.05 8.00
C GLY A 402 -27.75 16.25 8.24
N VAL A 403 -26.61 16.60 7.62
CA VAL A 403 -25.30 16.00 7.94
C VAL A 403 -24.63 16.81 9.05
N PRO A 404 -24.34 16.22 10.22
CA PRO A 404 -23.72 16.96 11.32
C PRO A 404 -22.23 17.21 11.06
N PHE A 405 -21.69 18.29 11.66
CA PHE A 405 -20.25 18.52 11.61
C PHE A 405 -19.47 17.43 12.35
N VAL A 406 -19.90 17.05 13.57
CA VAL A 406 -19.32 15.91 14.30
C VAL A 406 -20.14 14.66 14.03
N ARG A 407 -19.49 13.60 13.55
CA ARG A 407 -20.13 12.32 13.24
C ARG A 407 -20.67 11.64 14.49
N ALA A 408 -21.91 11.15 14.40
CA ALA A 408 -22.55 10.47 15.52
C ALA A 408 -21.79 9.20 15.92
N ARG A 409 -21.65 8.95 17.23
CA ARG A 409 -20.98 7.79 17.83
C ARG A 409 -19.46 7.67 17.56
N MET A 410 -18.86 8.68 16.94
CA MET A 410 -17.41 8.80 16.70
C MET A 410 -16.86 10.09 17.34
N GLY A 411 -17.41 10.45 18.50
CA GLY A 411 -17.01 11.62 19.29
C GLY A 411 -16.36 11.24 20.61
N GLY A 412 -16.19 12.22 21.50
CA GLY A 412 -15.61 12.02 22.83
C GLY A 412 -14.10 12.27 22.90
N GLY A 413 -13.46 12.56 21.77
CA GLY A 413 -12.11 13.12 21.73
C GLY A 413 -12.13 14.65 21.74
N ASN A 414 -10.95 15.24 21.88
CA ASN A 414 -10.76 16.69 21.89
C ASN A 414 -10.33 17.19 20.51
N TYR A 415 -10.80 18.37 20.15
CA TYR A 415 -10.30 19.11 19.01
C TYR A 415 -10.39 20.62 19.27
N THR A 416 -9.53 21.38 18.60
CA THR A 416 -9.59 22.83 18.53
C THR A 416 -9.85 23.21 17.08
N GLU A 417 -10.96 23.90 16.84
CA GLU A 417 -11.31 24.49 15.54
C GLU A 417 -10.88 25.96 15.55
N LYS A 418 -10.20 26.41 14.50
CA LYS A 418 -9.72 27.79 14.38
C LYS A 418 -9.78 28.29 12.94
N ASP A 419 -10.53 29.37 12.71
CA ASP A 419 -10.60 30.04 11.41
C ASP A 419 -11.10 29.11 10.26
N ASP A 420 -11.87 28.07 10.59
CA ASP A 420 -12.54 27.21 9.60
C ASP A 420 -13.78 27.90 9.02
N THR A 421 -14.08 27.61 7.75
CA THR A 421 -15.26 28.10 7.05
C THR A 421 -16.24 26.95 6.82
N ILE A 422 -17.37 26.96 7.52
CA ILE A 422 -18.42 25.95 7.42
C ILE A 422 -19.61 26.54 6.68
N LEU A 423 -19.93 26.00 5.51
CA LEU A 423 -20.96 26.50 4.60
C LEU A 423 -22.02 25.42 4.35
N PRO A 424 -23.30 25.78 4.18
CA PRO A 424 -24.27 24.87 3.59
C PRO A 424 -23.90 24.59 2.12
N LEU A 425 -24.29 23.43 1.61
CA LEU A 425 -24.17 23.14 0.18
C LEU A 425 -25.01 24.14 -0.64
N PRO A 426 -24.45 24.69 -1.75
CA PRO A 426 -25.14 25.64 -2.62
C PRO A 426 -26.41 25.10 -3.28
#